data_AF-A0A956MLN8-F1
#
_entry.id   AF-A0A956MLN8-F1
#
_cell.length_a   1.000
_cell.length_b   1.000
_cell.length_c   1.000
_cell.angle_alpha   90.00
_cell.angle_beta   90.00
_cell.angle_gamma   90.00
#
_symmetry.space_group_name_H-M   'P 1'
#
loop_
_entity.id
_entity.type
_entity.pdbx_description
1 polymer ?
#
loop_
_entity_poly.entity_id
_entity_poly.type
_entity_poly.pdbx_seq_one_letter_code
_entity_poly.pdbx_strand_id
1 'polypeptide(L)'
;EYLSVGREDPLTAMWLRDALRRDDIPTTEQLTKDPRYFPYRFGEAFWAYVGGTYGDDAVIGLYRRALRVGVEPAIRQVLGTTEDSLSVAWHEEIREAYAPLLEGRTPPEQVGTLILAPSTGAGRQNVAPAVSPDGRYVAFLSEKDLFSVDLFLADAQTGEIIRKLSSAAADPHSDA
;
A
#
# COMPACT_ATOMS: atom_id res chain seq x y z
N GLU A 1 4.59 2.09 14.17
CA GLU A 1 3.91 0.81 13.91
C GLU A 1 4.50 -0.36 14.67
N TYR A 2 5.65 -0.96 14.30
CA TYR A 2 6.15 -2.16 15.02
C TYR A 2 6.23 -2.02 16.55
N LEU A 3 6.83 -0.93 17.06
CA LEU A 3 6.95 -0.69 18.50
C LEU A 3 5.63 -0.31 19.20
N SER A 4 4.56 -0.04 18.44
CA SER A 4 3.26 0.41 18.97
C SER A 4 2.15 -0.64 18.82
N VAL A 5 2.09 -1.31 17.66
CA VAL A 5 1.09 -2.32 17.30
C VAL A 5 1.63 -3.73 17.49
N GLY A 6 2.95 -3.93 17.28
CA GLY A 6 3.61 -5.21 17.42
C GLY A 6 3.82 -5.93 16.08
N ARG A 7 3.95 -7.26 16.15
CA ARG A 7 4.24 -8.12 14.99
C ARG A 7 2.99 -8.62 14.26
N GLU A 8 1.83 -8.57 14.91
CA GLU A 8 0.56 -9.08 14.38
C GLU A 8 -0.40 -7.91 14.12
N ASP A 9 -0.42 -7.43 12.89
CA ASP A 9 -1.40 -6.43 12.43
C ASP A 9 -2.20 -6.97 11.24
N PRO A 10 -3.52 -7.20 11.39
CA PRO A 10 -4.38 -7.65 10.31
C PRO A 10 -4.37 -6.75 9.07
N LEU A 11 -4.19 -5.43 9.26
CA LEU A 11 -4.18 -4.49 8.15
C LEU A 11 -2.88 -4.60 7.36
N THR A 12 -1.72 -4.62 8.01
CA THR A 12 -0.45 -4.90 7.35
C THR A 12 -0.43 -6.29 6.69
N ALA A 13 -1.01 -7.32 7.32
CA ALA A 13 -1.16 -8.64 6.70
C ALA A 13 -2.03 -8.63 5.42
N MET A 14 -3.02 -7.73 5.31
CA MET A 14 -3.76 -7.53 4.05
C MET A 14 -2.84 -6.95 2.95
N TRP A 15 -2.01 -5.97 3.28
CA TRP A 15 -1.08 -5.35 2.32
C TRP A 15 -0.03 -6.35 1.84
N LEU A 16 0.53 -7.17 2.73
CA LEU A 16 1.55 -8.16 2.37
C LEU A 16 0.99 -9.26 1.45
N ARG A 17 -0.22 -9.77 1.73
CA ARG A 17 -0.90 -10.74 0.85
C ARG A 17 -1.13 -10.19 -0.55
N ASP A 18 -1.52 -8.93 -0.64
CA ASP A 18 -1.78 -8.26 -1.90
C ASP A 18 -0.48 -7.97 -2.68
N ALA A 19 0.58 -7.52 -2.00
CA ALA A 19 1.91 -7.35 -2.58
C ALA A 19 2.49 -8.68 -3.09
N LEU A 20 2.40 -9.76 -2.29
CA LEU A 20 2.84 -11.09 -2.68
C LEU A 20 2.12 -11.60 -3.92
N ARG A 21 0.79 -11.44 -3.98
CA ARG A 21 -0.01 -11.84 -5.14
C ARG A 21 0.41 -11.13 -6.43
N ARG A 22 0.82 -9.86 -6.33
CA ARG A 22 1.24 -9.02 -7.46
C ARG A 22 2.73 -9.14 -7.80
N ASP A 23 3.50 -9.92 -7.02
CA ASP A 23 4.97 -9.95 -7.08
C ASP A 23 5.59 -8.54 -6.91
N ASP A 24 5.04 -7.76 -5.96
CA ASP A 24 5.34 -6.34 -5.74
C ASP A 24 5.74 -6.06 -4.28
N ILE A 25 6.49 -6.99 -3.66
CA ILE A 25 7.06 -6.78 -2.32
C ILE A 25 8.30 -5.90 -2.46
N PRO A 26 8.42 -4.77 -1.75
CA PRO A 26 9.58 -3.89 -1.89
C PRO A 26 10.84 -4.54 -1.34
N THR A 27 11.98 -4.25 -1.96
CA THR A 27 13.29 -4.44 -1.30
C THR A 27 13.47 -3.43 -0.17
N THR A 28 14.45 -3.64 0.72
CA THR A 28 14.78 -2.66 1.76
C THR A 28 15.26 -1.33 1.17
N GLU A 29 15.93 -1.36 0.02
CA GLU A 29 16.36 -0.16 -0.69
C GLU A 29 15.14 0.61 -1.22
N GLN A 30 14.22 -0.10 -1.88
CA GLN A 30 12.97 0.50 -2.38
C GLN A 30 12.13 1.07 -1.25
N LEU A 31 12.01 0.35 -0.13
CA LEU A 31 11.31 0.84 1.05
C LEU A 31 11.92 2.14 1.61
N THR A 32 13.23 2.35 1.40
CA THR A 32 13.94 3.56 1.84
C THR A 32 13.83 4.71 0.84
N LYS A 33 13.81 4.42 -0.46
CA LYS A 33 14.01 5.44 -1.51
C LYS A 33 12.79 5.68 -2.41
N ASP A 34 11.90 4.71 -2.52
CA ASP A 34 10.79 4.73 -3.47
C ASP A 34 9.48 5.12 -2.77
N PRO A 35 8.91 6.31 -3.07
CA PRO A 35 7.71 6.80 -2.41
C PRO A 35 6.44 6.01 -2.78
N ARG A 36 6.51 5.08 -3.74
CA ARG A 36 5.38 4.20 -4.09
C ARG A 36 5.03 3.24 -2.96
N TYR A 37 6.00 2.85 -2.14
CA TYR A 37 5.79 1.91 -1.04
C TYR A 37 5.50 2.66 0.24
N PHE A 38 4.35 2.38 0.85
CA PHE A 38 3.94 3.08 2.06
C PHE A 38 4.76 2.60 3.28
N PRO A 39 5.65 3.44 3.84
CA PRO A 39 6.66 2.99 4.79
C PRO A 39 6.06 2.54 6.13
N TYR A 40 4.86 3.00 6.48
CA TYR A 40 4.21 2.57 7.72
C TYR A 40 3.82 1.08 7.67
N ARG A 41 3.33 0.58 6.53
CA ARG A 41 2.90 -0.83 6.39
C ARG A 41 4.08 -1.76 6.12
N PHE A 42 4.83 -1.46 5.08
CA PHE A 42 5.99 -2.28 4.72
C PHE A 42 7.13 -2.14 5.74
N GLY A 43 7.27 -0.98 6.38
CA GLY A 43 8.22 -0.79 7.48
C GLY A 43 7.80 -1.51 8.76
N GLU A 44 6.51 -1.56 9.10
CA GLU A 44 6.04 -2.42 10.19
C GLU A 44 6.40 -3.88 9.95
N ALA A 45 6.10 -4.39 8.75
CA ALA A 45 6.42 -5.76 8.35
C ALA A 45 7.94 -6.03 8.36
N PHE A 46 8.74 -5.11 7.85
CA PHE A 46 10.20 -5.21 7.88
C PHE A 46 10.73 -5.29 9.30
N TRP A 47 10.27 -4.41 10.20
CA TRP A 47 10.71 -4.41 11.59
C TRP A 47 10.22 -5.64 12.36
N ALA A 48 9.03 -6.15 12.04
CA ALA A 48 8.54 -7.43 12.57
C ALA A 48 9.45 -8.60 12.15
N TYR A 49 9.87 -8.64 10.88
CA TYR A 49 10.84 -9.62 10.40
C TYR A 49 12.20 -9.50 11.10
N VAL A 50 12.75 -8.27 11.22
CA VAL A 50 14.03 -8.04 11.90
C VAL A 50 13.96 -8.44 13.38
N GLY A 51 12.92 -8.00 14.11
CA GLY A 51 12.72 -8.33 15.51
C GLY A 51 12.48 -9.82 15.74
N GLY A 52 11.71 -10.47 14.86
CA GLY A 52 11.43 -11.92 14.92
C GLY A 52 12.65 -12.79 14.62
N THR A 53 13.51 -12.36 13.68
CA THR A 53 14.66 -13.15 13.21
C THR A 53 15.93 -12.89 14.01
N TYR A 54 16.20 -11.62 14.35
CA TYR A 54 17.45 -11.19 14.99
C TYR A 54 17.26 -10.71 16.44
N GLY A 55 16.02 -10.67 16.93
CA GLY A 55 15.66 -10.19 18.26
C GLY A 55 15.40 -8.68 18.31
N ASP A 56 14.62 -8.25 19.30
CA ASP A 56 14.23 -6.84 19.46
C ASP A 56 15.43 -5.90 19.69
N ASP A 57 16.52 -6.39 20.29
CA ASP A 57 17.76 -5.61 20.46
C ASP A 57 18.39 -5.24 19.10
N ALA A 58 18.24 -6.08 18.09
CA ALA A 58 18.74 -5.81 16.74
C ALA A 58 17.98 -4.65 16.08
N VAL A 59 16.69 -4.48 16.37
CA VAL A 59 15.89 -3.34 15.89
C VAL A 59 16.48 -2.02 16.38
N ILE A 60 16.76 -1.93 17.69
CA ILE A 60 17.37 -0.74 18.31
C ILE A 60 18.80 -0.52 17.79
N GLY A 61 19.58 -1.60 17.70
CA GLY A 61 20.96 -1.58 17.21
C GLY A 61 21.04 -1.07 15.78
N LEU A 62 20.20 -1.61 14.90
CA LEU A 62 20.13 -1.25 13.49
C LEU A 62 19.71 0.21 13.32
N TYR A 63 18.65 0.65 13.99
CA TYR A 63 18.19 2.05 13.95
C TYR A 63 19.31 3.01 14.37
N ARG A 64 19.92 2.80 15.54
CA ARG A 64 20.98 3.68 16.05
C ARG A 64 22.21 3.69 15.17
N ARG A 65 22.57 2.55 14.58
CA ARG A 65 23.74 2.46 13.70
C ARG A 65 23.47 3.11 12.35
N ALA A 66 22.29 2.89 11.78
CA ALA A 66 21.89 3.48 10.50
C ALA A 66 21.95 5.01 10.52
N LEU A 67 21.57 5.65 11.63
CA LEU A 67 21.69 7.10 11.81
C LEU A 67 23.13 7.63 11.70
N ARG A 68 24.15 6.78 11.91
CA ARG A 68 25.56 7.20 11.91
C ARG A 68 26.27 6.88 10.61
N VAL A 69 25.93 5.75 9.99
CA VAL A 69 26.69 5.21 8.84
C VAL A 69 25.85 4.92 7.61
N GLY A 70 24.54 5.21 7.65
CA GLY A 70 23.58 4.81 6.63
C GLY A 70 23.07 3.38 6.83
N VAL A 71 21.99 3.04 6.12
CA VAL A 71 21.25 1.77 6.26
C VAL A 71 22.11 0.57 5.87
N GLU A 72 22.69 0.57 4.66
CA GLU A 72 23.43 -0.59 4.15
C GLU A 72 24.64 -0.98 5.03
N PRO A 73 25.54 -0.05 5.44
CA PRO A 73 26.63 -0.43 6.34
C PRO A 73 26.14 -0.87 7.73
N ALA A 74 25.01 -0.34 8.20
CA ALA A 74 24.42 -0.74 9.47
C ALA A 74 23.84 -2.16 9.41
N ILE A 75 23.17 -2.54 8.32
CA ILE A 75 22.70 -3.91 8.08
C ILE A 75 23.88 -4.89 8.17
N ARG A 76 24.99 -4.61 7.47
CA ARG A 76 26.18 -5.48 7.52
C ARG A 76 26.78 -5.61 8.92
N GLN A 77 26.82 -4.52 9.67
CA GLN A 77 27.50 -4.49 10.98
C GLN A 77 26.64 -5.03 12.12
N VAL A 78 25.31 -4.89 12.04
CA VAL A 78 24.39 -5.31 13.10
C VAL A 78 23.79 -6.68 12.82
N LEU A 79 23.37 -6.94 11.58
CA LEU A 79 22.68 -8.18 11.19
C LEU A 79 23.63 -9.22 10.55
N GLY A 80 24.86 -8.82 10.21
CA GLY A 80 25.85 -9.73 9.63
C GLY A 80 25.54 -10.21 8.21
N THR A 81 24.65 -9.52 7.49
CA THR A 81 24.21 -9.86 6.13
C THR A 81 24.29 -8.64 5.20
N THR A 82 24.07 -8.81 3.90
CA THR A 82 23.96 -7.70 2.95
C THR A 82 22.51 -7.24 2.79
N GLU A 83 22.31 -6.04 2.28
CA GLU A 83 20.98 -5.48 2.01
C GLU A 83 20.17 -6.36 1.04
N ASP A 84 20.81 -6.83 -0.04
CA ASP A 84 20.20 -7.73 -1.02
C ASP A 84 19.79 -9.07 -0.39
N SER A 85 20.68 -9.68 0.39
CA SER A 85 20.40 -10.97 1.04
C SER A 85 19.31 -10.83 2.11
N LEU A 86 19.27 -9.70 2.82
CA LEU A 86 18.22 -9.40 3.77
C LEU A 86 16.86 -9.25 3.08
N SER A 87 16.82 -8.57 1.93
CA SER A 87 15.59 -8.42 1.13
C SER A 87 15.07 -9.77 0.65
N VAL A 88 15.94 -10.62 0.10
CA VAL A 88 15.56 -11.98 -0.34
C VAL A 88 15.01 -12.79 0.84
N ALA A 89 15.71 -12.82 1.97
CA ALA A 89 15.26 -13.58 3.14
C ALA A 89 13.92 -13.05 3.70
N TRP A 90 13.73 -11.74 3.70
CA TRP A 90 12.45 -11.13 4.10
C TRP A 90 11.31 -11.49 3.13
N HIS A 91 11.56 -11.48 1.82
CA HIS A 91 10.57 -11.89 0.82
C HIS A 91 10.19 -13.35 0.96
N GLU A 92 11.15 -14.23 1.24
CA GLU A 92 10.86 -15.64 1.53
C GLU A 92 10.02 -15.81 2.78
N GLU A 93 10.30 -15.07 3.87
CA GLU A 93 9.48 -15.12 5.08
C GLU A 93 8.03 -14.69 4.81
N ILE A 94 7.82 -13.61 4.05
CA ILE A 94 6.48 -13.19 3.61
C ILE A 94 5.82 -14.30 2.78
N ARG A 95 6.55 -14.93 1.85
CA ARG A 95 6.02 -16.00 1.02
C ARG A 95 5.62 -17.22 1.85
N GLU A 96 6.47 -17.66 2.76
CA GLU A 96 6.18 -18.78 3.66
C GLU A 96 4.95 -18.50 4.54
N ALA A 97 4.84 -17.28 5.07
CA ALA A 97 3.72 -16.89 5.93
C ALA A 97 2.39 -16.75 5.16
N TYR A 98 2.41 -16.21 3.94
CA TYR A 98 1.19 -15.76 3.27
C TYR A 98 0.81 -16.55 2.01
N ALA A 99 1.73 -17.23 1.32
CA ALA A 99 1.39 -18.01 0.13
C ALA A 99 0.35 -19.12 0.40
N PRO A 100 0.46 -19.92 1.48
CA PRO A 100 -0.55 -20.95 1.78
C PRO A 100 -1.94 -20.35 2.03
N LEU A 101 -2.02 -19.10 2.49
CA LEU A 101 -3.29 -18.41 2.69
C LEU A 101 -3.92 -17.95 1.38
N LEU A 102 -3.17 -17.89 0.28
CA LEU A 102 -3.69 -17.50 -1.04
C LEU A 102 -4.12 -18.71 -1.87
N GLU A 103 -3.64 -19.91 -1.53
CA GLU A 103 -4.00 -21.14 -2.22
C GLU A 103 -5.52 -21.38 -2.24
N GLY A 104 -6.04 -21.75 -3.42
CA GLY A 104 -7.46 -22.02 -3.62
C GLY A 104 -8.39 -20.80 -3.55
N ARG A 105 -7.87 -19.58 -3.32
CA ARG A 105 -8.69 -18.36 -3.37
C ARG A 105 -8.83 -17.84 -4.79
N THR A 106 -10.02 -17.35 -5.11
CA THR A 106 -10.29 -16.69 -6.39
C THR A 106 -9.69 -15.28 -6.39
N PRO A 107 -8.83 -14.93 -7.37
CA PRO A 107 -8.30 -13.58 -7.50
C PRO A 107 -9.42 -12.54 -7.77
N PRO A 108 -9.31 -11.30 -7.26
CA PRO A 108 -10.31 -10.26 -7.47
C PRO A 108 -10.66 -10.01 -8.94
N GLU A 109 -9.66 -10.05 -9.83
CA GLU A 109 -9.81 -9.88 -11.28
C GLU A 109 -10.64 -10.97 -11.97
N GLN A 110 -10.86 -12.11 -11.32
CA GLN A 110 -11.76 -13.16 -11.83
C GLN A 110 -13.20 -13.01 -11.33
N VAL A 111 -13.42 -12.20 -10.28
CA VAL A 111 -14.74 -11.99 -9.67
C VAL A 111 -15.36 -10.66 -10.09
N GLY A 112 -14.52 -9.64 -10.31
CA GLY A 112 -14.99 -8.29 -10.60
C GLY A 112 -14.18 -7.60 -11.69
N THR A 113 -14.82 -6.61 -12.32
CA THR A 113 -14.20 -5.74 -13.31
C THR A 113 -13.64 -4.50 -12.62
N LEU A 114 -12.37 -4.18 -12.87
CA LEU A 114 -11.78 -2.92 -12.41
C LEU A 114 -12.35 -1.76 -13.21
N ILE A 115 -13.22 -0.97 -12.58
CA ILE A 115 -13.93 0.15 -13.23
C ILE A 115 -13.41 1.55 -12.83
N LEU A 116 -12.76 1.68 -11.68
CA LEU A 116 -12.25 2.97 -11.16
C LEU A 116 -10.72 2.93 -10.96
N ALA A 117 -9.97 3.31 -12.00
CA ALA A 117 -8.51 3.37 -11.99
C ALA A 117 -7.98 4.44 -12.96
N PRO A 118 -6.66 4.77 -12.90
CA PRO A 118 -6.05 5.64 -13.91
C PRO A 118 -6.24 5.13 -15.34
N SER A 119 -6.21 3.80 -15.54
CA SER A 119 -6.44 3.15 -16.84
C SER A 119 -7.87 3.31 -17.37
N THR A 120 -8.84 3.60 -16.51
CA THR A 120 -10.24 3.88 -16.89
C THR A 120 -10.56 5.38 -16.90
N GLY A 121 -9.55 6.24 -16.69
CA GLY A 121 -9.73 7.68 -16.63
C GLY A 121 -10.34 8.20 -15.34
N ALA A 122 -10.49 7.37 -14.31
CA ALA A 122 -11.08 7.73 -13.01
C ALA A 122 -10.13 8.49 -12.08
N GLY A 123 -8.85 8.62 -12.42
CA GLY A 123 -7.82 9.17 -11.53
C GLY A 123 -7.19 8.09 -10.64
N ARG A 124 -6.22 8.51 -9.83
CA ARG A 124 -5.39 7.65 -8.97
C ARG A 124 -6.00 7.40 -7.60
N GLN A 125 -6.67 8.40 -7.02
CA GLN A 125 -7.32 8.25 -5.73
C GLN A 125 -8.82 8.22 -5.93
N ASN A 126 -9.44 7.06 -5.70
CA ASN A 126 -10.89 6.86 -5.80
C ASN A 126 -11.38 6.38 -4.44
N VAL A 127 -12.10 7.25 -3.71
CA VAL A 127 -12.47 7.00 -2.31
C VAL A 127 -13.97 7.16 -2.08
N ALA A 128 -14.45 6.57 -0.98
CA ALA A 128 -15.85 6.58 -0.56
C ALA A 128 -16.85 6.21 -1.69
N PRO A 129 -16.66 5.08 -2.40
CA PRO A 129 -17.58 4.69 -3.45
C PRO A 129 -18.96 4.33 -2.85
N ALA A 130 -20.03 4.74 -3.52
CA ALA A 130 -21.40 4.38 -3.21
C ALA A 130 -22.13 3.92 -4.48
N VAL A 131 -22.63 2.69 -4.47
CA VAL A 131 -23.36 2.10 -5.59
C VAL A 131 -24.86 2.46 -5.46
N SER A 132 -25.50 2.82 -6.57
CA SER A 132 -26.95 3.09 -6.58
C SER A 132 -27.77 1.85 -6.20
N PRO A 133 -28.99 1.99 -5.64
CA PRO A 133 -29.79 0.84 -5.21
C PRO A 133 -30.07 -0.21 -6.30
N ASP A 134 -30.09 0.23 -7.56
CA ASP A 134 -30.30 -0.62 -8.74
C ASP A 134 -29.00 -1.09 -9.40
N GLY A 135 -27.84 -0.76 -8.83
CA GLY A 135 -26.52 -1.18 -9.32
C GLY A 135 -26.07 -0.54 -10.62
N ARG A 136 -26.79 0.45 -11.16
CA ARG A 136 -26.44 1.08 -12.46
C ARG A 136 -25.32 2.10 -12.36
N TYR A 137 -25.17 2.74 -11.22
CA TYR A 137 -24.23 3.85 -11.05
C TYR A 137 -23.36 3.67 -9.82
N VAL A 138 -22.16 4.25 -9.88
CA VAL A 138 -21.29 4.44 -8.72
C VAL A 138 -20.94 5.92 -8.59
N ALA A 139 -21.19 6.48 -7.41
CA ALA A 139 -20.68 7.78 -7.02
C ALA A 139 -19.37 7.61 -6.26
N PHE A 140 -18.36 8.42 -6.53
CA PHE A 140 -17.04 8.33 -5.89
C PHE A 140 -16.34 9.69 -5.84
N LEU A 141 -15.44 9.86 -4.87
CA LEU A 141 -14.57 11.03 -4.78
C LEU A 141 -13.25 10.75 -5.48
N SER A 142 -12.77 11.69 -6.31
CA SER A 142 -11.49 11.55 -7.00
C SER A 142 -10.75 12.86 -7.23
N GLU A 143 -9.42 12.79 -7.21
CA GLU A 143 -8.49 13.88 -7.60
C GLU A 143 -8.34 14.06 -9.11
N LYS A 144 -9.01 13.22 -9.91
CA LYS A 144 -8.89 13.14 -11.38
C LYS A 144 -8.77 14.51 -12.08
N ASP A 145 -9.43 15.53 -11.54
CA ASP A 145 -9.24 16.90 -11.96
C ASP A 145 -8.22 17.59 -11.03
N LEU A 146 -7.05 17.92 -11.59
CA LEU A 146 -5.77 18.30 -10.95
C LEU A 146 -5.77 19.16 -9.68
N PHE A 147 -6.81 19.95 -9.41
CA PHE A 147 -6.82 20.96 -8.36
C PHE A 147 -7.80 20.67 -7.21
N SER A 148 -8.61 19.61 -7.31
CA SER A 148 -9.63 19.33 -6.31
C SER A 148 -9.97 17.84 -6.22
N VAL A 149 -10.46 17.44 -5.05
CA VAL A 149 -11.16 16.16 -4.90
C VAL A 149 -12.64 16.42 -5.14
N ASP A 150 -13.15 15.89 -6.24
CA ASP A 150 -14.51 16.14 -6.72
C ASP A 150 -15.36 14.87 -6.65
N LEU A 151 -16.67 15.06 -6.56
CA LEU A 151 -17.63 13.96 -6.58
C LEU A 151 -18.02 13.66 -8.02
N PHE A 152 -17.78 12.42 -8.47
CA PHE A 152 -18.12 11.94 -9.81
C PHE A 152 -19.18 10.85 -9.75
N LEU A 153 -19.92 10.72 -10.86
CA LEU A 153 -20.85 9.63 -11.13
C LEU A 153 -20.33 8.86 -12.35
N ALA A 154 -20.17 7.54 -12.22
CA ALA A 154 -19.83 6.65 -13.32
C ALA A 154 -20.87 5.54 -13.48
N ASP A 155 -20.93 4.97 -14.68
CA ASP A 155 -21.63 3.72 -14.95
C ASP A 155 -20.93 2.57 -14.20
N ALA A 156 -21.67 1.80 -13.42
CA ALA A 156 -21.11 0.76 -12.57
C ALA A 156 -20.75 -0.54 -13.31
N GLN A 157 -21.17 -0.69 -14.57
CA GLN A 157 -20.82 -1.84 -15.41
C GLN A 157 -19.56 -1.56 -16.23
N THR A 158 -19.43 -0.35 -16.77
CA THR A 158 -18.34 0.01 -17.69
C THR A 158 -17.23 0.83 -17.02
N GLY A 159 -17.54 1.55 -15.94
CA GLY A 159 -16.64 2.55 -15.34
C GLY A 159 -16.60 3.88 -16.09
N GLU A 160 -17.42 4.05 -17.14
CA GLU A 160 -17.50 5.31 -17.87
C GLU A 160 -18.00 6.44 -16.95
N ILE A 161 -17.22 7.52 -16.85
CA ILE A 161 -17.61 8.69 -16.08
C ILE A 161 -18.74 9.43 -16.81
N ILE A 162 -19.92 9.46 -16.21
CA ILE A 162 -21.11 10.08 -16.78
C ILE A 162 -21.06 11.60 -16.56
N ARG A 163 -20.75 12.04 -15.34
CA ARG A 163 -20.65 13.47 -14.99
C ARG A 163 -19.98 13.70 -13.64
N LYS A 164 -19.51 14.93 -13.44
CA LYS A 164 -19.20 15.48 -12.11
C LYS A 164 -20.49 15.91 -11.41
N LEU A 165 -20.67 15.52 -10.16
CA LEU A 165 -21.83 15.88 -9.32
C LEU A 165 -21.57 17.11 -8.45
N SER A 166 -20.33 17.26 -7.94
CA SER A 166 -19.93 18.40 -7.11
C SER A 166 -18.42 18.60 -7.19
N SER A 167 -17.95 19.83 -6.96
CA SER A 167 -16.53 20.13 -6.83
C SER A 167 -16.23 20.86 -5.53
N ALA A 168 -15.12 20.51 -4.88
CA ALA A 168 -14.64 21.24 -3.70
C ALA A 168 -14.13 22.65 -4.07
N ALA A 169 -13.76 22.89 -5.34
CA ALA A 169 -13.29 24.19 -5.82
C ALA A 169 -14.43 25.15 -6.22
N ALA A 170 -15.70 24.71 -6.13
CA ALA A 170 -16.85 25.56 -6.39
C ALA A 170 -17.28 26.31 -5.12
N ASP A 171 -16.48 27.28 -4.69
CA ASP A 171 -17.03 28.44 -3.99
C ASP A 171 -16.88 29.69 -4.89
N PRO A 172 -17.92 30.06 -5.65
CA PRO A 172 -17.97 31.30 -6.41
C PRO A 172 -18.29 32.53 -5.54
N HIS A 173 -18.47 32.41 -4.22
CA HIS A 173 -18.70 33.57 -3.35
C HIS A 173 -17.38 34.26 -2.98
N SER A 174 -16.74 34.83 -4.00
CA SER A 174 -15.84 35.98 -3.86
C SER A 174 -16.53 37.20 -4.50
N ASP A 175 -17.62 37.65 -3.90
CA ASP A 175 -18.13 39.02 -4.08
C ASP A 175 -18.34 39.58 -2.67
N ALA A 176 -17.39 40.41 -2.23
CA ALA A 176 -17.48 41.28 -1.06
C ALA A 176 -17.05 42.69 -1.48
#